data_AF-A0AAE5U7X1-F1
#
_entry.id   AF-A0AAE5U7X1-F1
#
_cell.length_a   1.000
_cell.length_b   1.000
_cell.length_c   1.000
_cell.angle_alpha   90.00
_cell.angle_beta   90.00
_cell.angle_gamma   90.00
#
_symmetry.space_group_name_H-M   'P 1'
#
loop_
_entity.id
_entity.type
_entity.pdbx_description
1 polymer ?
#
loop_
_entity_poly.entity_id
_entity_poly.type
_entity_poly.pdbx_seq_one_letter_code
_entity_poly.pdbx_strand_id
1 'polypeptide(L)'
;MDNSTDREKILIEELKILQGVINRMAQNSLECKKWTLALVVGVLSLKIESISNSYGLCVLRVLLLCFWFLDAYYLMQEKLFREQYRWLIKNRLKTDKRLFEVFPAHQTCQLIQLLSAMRSPSLFPYWALGLCLVGYGFCC
;
A
#
# COMPACT_ATOMS: atom_id res chain seq x y z
N MET A 1 43.78 -5.17 -8.61
CA MET A 1 42.74 -6.14 -8.18
C MET A 1 41.82 -5.33 -7.26
N ASP A 2 40.72 -4.77 -7.77
CA ASP A 2 39.92 -3.77 -7.01
C ASP A 2 38.47 -3.59 -7.53
N ASN A 3 38.26 -3.65 -8.85
CA ASN A 3 36.95 -3.36 -9.46
C ASN A 3 35.78 -4.25 -8.94
N SER A 4 36.00 -5.55 -8.73
CA SER A 4 34.93 -6.46 -8.30
C SER A 4 34.39 -6.14 -6.91
N THR A 5 35.28 -5.83 -5.96
CA THR A 5 34.92 -5.54 -4.57
C THR A 5 34.17 -4.22 -4.46
N ASP A 6 34.51 -3.22 -5.28
CA ASP A 6 33.78 -1.96 -5.30
C ASP A 6 32.38 -2.09 -5.91
N ARG A 7 32.19 -2.97 -6.90
CA ARG A 7 30.86 -3.25 -7.45
C ARG A 7 29.95 -3.95 -6.44
N GLU A 8 30.50 -4.82 -5.61
CA GLU A 8 29.75 -5.46 -4.52
C GLU A 8 29.31 -4.45 -3.46
N LYS A 9 30.20 -3.52 -3.07
CA LYS A 9 29.85 -2.43 -2.14
C LYS A 9 28.72 -1.57 -2.69
N ILE A 10 28.82 -1.13 -3.96
CA ILE A 10 27.78 -0.32 -4.61
C ILE A 10 26.45 -1.09 -4.63
N LEU A 11 26.46 -2.37 -4.99
CA LEU A 11 25.25 -3.20 -4.99
C LEU A 11 24.61 -3.27 -3.60
N ILE A 12 25.41 -3.48 -2.55
CA ILE A 12 24.89 -3.56 -1.18
C ILE A 12 24.27 -2.22 -0.75
N GLU A 13 24.89 -1.10 -1.09
CA GLU A 13 24.37 0.24 -0.78
C GLU A 13 23.01 0.48 -1.47
N GLU A 14 22.91 0.16 -2.75
CA GLU A 14 21.66 0.28 -3.54
C GLU A 14 20.54 -0.61 -2.97
N LEU A 15 20.86 -1.87 -2.62
CA LEU A 15 19.92 -2.79 -1.98
C LEU A 15 19.47 -2.26 -0.62
N LYS A 16 20.36 -1.64 0.16
CA LYS A 16 20.04 -1.06 1.47
C LYS A 16 19.11 0.14 1.34
N ILE A 17 19.34 1.02 0.35
CA ILE A 17 18.46 2.16 0.04
C ILE A 17 17.08 1.63 -0.34
N LEU A 18 17.02 0.68 -1.27
CA LEU A 18 15.76 0.11 -1.76
C LEU A 18 14.98 -0.60 -0.66
N GLN A 19 15.66 -1.40 0.17
CA GLN A 19 15.06 -2.04 1.35
C GLN A 19 14.53 -1.01 2.33
N GLY A 20 15.23 0.11 2.53
CA GLY A 20 14.78 1.22 3.35
C GLY A 20 13.49 1.87 2.82
N VAL A 21 13.34 2.00 1.50
CA VAL A 21 12.10 2.48 0.88
C VAL A 21 10.96 1.46 1.08
N ILE A 22 11.19 0.18 0.77
CA ILE A 22 10.21 -0.90 0.97
C ILE A 22 9.68 -0.91 2.41
N ASN A 23 10.58 -0.79 3.39
CA ASN A 23 10.19 -0.80 4.80
C ASN A 23 9.30 0.41 5.16
N ARG A 24 9.61 1.61 4.63
CA ARG A 24 8.76 2.79 4.82
C ARG A 24 7.38 2.63 4.20
N MET A 25 7.30 2.03 3.00
CA MET A 25 6.01 1.76 2.34
C MET A 25 5.17 0.75 3.13
N ALA A 26 5.79 -0.31 3.64
CA ALA A 26 5.12 -1.30 4.50
C ALA A 26 4.64 -0.67 5.83
N GLN A 27 5.46 0.17 6.47
CA GLN A 27 5.09 0.87 7.69
C GLN A 27 3.90 1.81 7.47
N ASN A 28 3.89 2.57 6.38
CA ASN A 28 2.80 3.49 6.07
C ASN A 28 1.48 2.77 5.74
N SER A 29 1.55 1.62 5.06
CA SER A 29 0.39 0.72 4.88
C SER A 29 -0.17 0.22 6.22
N LEU A 30 0.70 -0.16 7.17
CA LEU A 30 0.27 -0.56 8.51
C LEU A 30 -0.37 0.60 9.28
N GLU A 31 0.15 1.82 9.14
CA GLU A 31 -0.45 3.02 9.74
C GLU A 31 -1.85 3.29 9.18
N CYS A 32 -2.04 3.18 7.86
CA CYS A 32 -3.37 3.31 7.24
C CYS A 32 -4.39 2.34 7.84
N LYS A 33 -3.98 1.08 8.08
CA LYS A 33 -4.84 0.06 8.71
C LYS A 33 -5.17 0.40 10.17
N LYS A 34 -4.20 0.92 10.93
CA LYS A 34 -4.42 1.35 12.32
C LYS A 34 -5.41 2.51 12.41
N TRP A 35 -5.24 3.53 11.56
CA TRP A 35 -6.15 4.68 11.50
C TRP A 35 -7.56 4.29 11.08
N THR A 36 -7.68 3.36 10.13
CA THR A 36 -8.97 2.78 9.74
C THR A 36 -9.65 2.11 10.92
N LEU A 37 -8.93 1.27 11.68
CA LEU A 37 -9.49 0.61 12.86
C LEU A 37 -9.94 1.64 13.92
N ALA A 38 -9.11 2.65 14.19
CA ALA A 38 -9.44 3.72 15.14
C ALA A 38 -10.70 4.50 14.73
N LEU A 39 -10.83 4.84 13.43
CA LEU A 39 -12.01 5.53 12.90
C LEU A 39 -13.28 4.69 13.04
N VAL A 40 -13.21 3.39 12.76
CA VAL A 40 -14.34 2.46 12.91
C VAL A 40 -14.80 2.39 14.36
N VAL A 41 -13.87 2.19 15.30
CA VAL A 41 -14.17 2.10 16.73
C VAL A 41 -14.74 3.43 17.24
N GLY A 42 -14.14 4.56 16.84
CA GLY A 42 -14.63 5.89 17.20
C GLY A 42 -16.07 6.14 16.75
N VAL A 43 -16.40 5.80 15.50
CA VAL A 43 -17.77 5.98 15.00
C VAL A 43 -18.76 5.01 15.66
N LEU A 44 -18.37 3.76 15.91
CA LEU A 44 -19.22 2.83 16.66
C LEU A 44 -19.54 3.37 18.06
N SER A 45 -18.56 3.98 18.74
CA SER A 45 -18.75 4.59 20.06
C SER A 45 -19.71 5.78 20.01
N LEU A 46 -19.55 6.68 19.03
CA LEU A 46 -20.42 7.86 18.88
C LEU A 46 -21.87 7.49 18.52
N LYS A 47 -22.08 6.40 17.77
CA LYS A 47 -23.42 5.97 17.35
C LYS A 47 -24.28 5.44 18.51
N ILE A 48 -23.66 5.07 19.64
CA ILE A 48 -24.36 4.63 20.85
C ILE A 48 -25.07 5.82 21.55
N GLU A 49 -24.59 7.05 21.35
CA GLU A 49 -25.06 8.22 22.11
C GLU A 49 -26.12 9.10 21.42
N SER A 50 -26.20 9.23 20.07
CA SER A 50 -27.34 9.95 19.45
C SER A 50 -27.48 9.85 17.91
N ILE A 51 -28.76 9.73 17.49
CA ILE A 51 -29.50 10.27 16.33
C ILE A 51 -28.86 10.21 14.92
N SER A 52 -29.55 9.49 14.03
CA SER A 52 -29.64 9.50 12.55
C SER A 52 -28.84 10.55 11.73
N ASN A 53 -27.54 10.72 11.97
CA ASN A 53 -26.73 11.62 11.16
C ASN A 53 -26.23 10.90 9.91
N SER A 54 -27.11 10.79 8.91
CA SER A 54 -26.80 10.23 7.57
C SER A 54 -25.55 10.88 6.95
N TYR A 55 -25.28 12.14 7.28
CA TYR A 55 -24.07 12.87 6.89
C TYR A 55 -22.79 12.28 7.50
N GLY A 56 -22.80 11.95 8.80
CA GLY A 56 -21.65 11.34 9.49
C GLY A 56 -21.28 9.97 8.93
N LEU A 57 -22.28 9.16 8.56
CA LEU A 57 -22.07 7.88 7.90
C LEU A 57 -21.50 8.06 6.48
N CYS A 58 -21.93 9.09 5.76
CA CYS A 58 -21.40 9.41 4.43
C CYS A 58 -19.93 9.82 4.50
N VAL A 59 -19.57 10.70 5.44
CA VAL A 59 -18.18 11.14 5.66
C VAL A 59 -17.28 9.96 6.05
N LEU A 60 -17.73 9.07 6.95
CA LEU A 60 -16.97 7.88 7.30
C LEU A 60 -16.73 6.98 6.08
N ARG A 61 -17.74 6.76 5.23
CA ARG A 61 -17.60 5.95 4.02
C ARG A 61 -16.55 6.54 3.06
N VAL A 62 -16.56 7.86 2.87
CA VAL A 62 -15.55 8.55 2.03
C VAL A 62 -14.16 8.40 2.63
N LEU A 63 -13.99 8.62 3.94
CA LEU A 63 -12.70 8.46 4.61
C LEU A 63 -12.18 7.02 4.50
N LEU A 64 -13.03 6.01 4.71
CA LEU A 64 -12.67 4.60 4.55
C LEU A 64 -12.24 4.28 3.12
N LEU A 65 -12.92 4.81 2.11
CA LEU A 65 -12.51 4.66 0.71
C LEU A 65 -11.15 5.31 0.44
N CYS A 66 -10.89 6.49 0.99
CA CYS A 66 -9.59 7.16 0.87
C CYS A 66 -8.47 6.34 1.51
N PHE A 67 -8.66 5.86 2.75
CA PHE A 67 -7.66 5.01 3.42
C PHE A 67 -7.45 3.69 2.68
N TRP A 68 -8.51 3.10 2.13
CA TRP A 68 -8.43 1.89 1.33
C TRP A 68 -7.60 2.09 0.05
N PHE A 69 -7.85 3.19 -0.68
CA PHE A 69 -7.07 3.52 -1.87
C PHE A 69 -5.60 3.78 -1.53
N LEU A 70 -5.34 4.48 -0.42
CA LEU A 70 -3.98 4.78 0.02
C LEU A 70 -3.22 3.51 0.44
N ASP A 71 -3.86 2.59 1.17
CA ASP A 71 -3.28 1.29 1.54
C ASP A 71 -2.97 0.44 0.29
N ALA A 72 -3.88 0.42 -0.69
CA ALA A 72 -3.65 -0.27 -1.96
C ALA A 72 -2.49 0.35 -2.76
N TYR A 73 -2.35 1.67 -2.74
CA TYR A 73 -1.25 2.39 -3.38
C TYR A 73 0.11 2.01 -2.75
N TYR A 74 0.21 2.01 -1.42
CA TYR A 74 1.44 1.61 -0.73
C TYR A 74 1.80 0.15 -1.01
N LEU A 75 0.82 -0.74 -1.05
CA LEU A 75 1.02 -2.15 -1.38
C LEU A 75 1.50 -2.35 -2.83
N MET A 76 0.97 -1.58 -3.79
CA MET A 76 1.43 -1.62 -5.18
C MET A 76 2.90 -1.20 -5.28
N GLN A 77 3.25 -0.08 -4.64
CA GLN A 77 4.61 0.42 -4.63
C GLN A 77 5.59 -0.57 -3.98
N GLU A 78 5.20 -1.21 -2.87
CA GLU A 78 5.99 -2.26 -2.25
C GLU A 78 6.33 -3.41 -3.22
N LYS A 79 5.34 -3.87 -4.01
CA LYS A 79 5.54 -4.93 -5.01
C LYS A 79 6.51 -4.49 -6.10
N LEU A 80 6.33 -3.27 -6.63
CA LEU A 80 7.21 -2.71 -7.66
C LEU A 80 8.67 -2.63 -7.17
N PHE A 81 8.89 -2.12 -5.96
CA PHE A 81 10.22 -2.05 -5.38
C PHE A 81 10.80 -3.44 -5.08
N ARG A 82 9.99 -4.43 -4.67
CA ARG A 82 10.44 -5.82 -4.50
C ARG A 82 10.85 -6.48 -5.82
N GLU A 83 10.16 -6.20 -6.91
CA GLU A 83 10.52 -6.69 -8.24
C GLU A 83 11.85 -6.08 -8.70
N GLN A 84 12.02 -4.78 -8.50
CA GLN A 84 13.30 -4.10 -8.75
C GLN A 84 14.43 -4.70 -7.91
N TYR A 85 14.19 -4.99 -6.64
CA TYR A 85 15.17 -5.61 -5.74
C TYR A 85 15.64 -6.97 -6.28
N ARG A 86 14.69 -7.82 -6.70
CA ARG A 86 15.01 -9.14 -7.31
C ARG A 86 15.77 -9.00 -8.62
N TRP A 87 15.38 -8.03 -9.46
CA TRP A 87 16.06 -7.76 -10.71
C TRP A 87 17.49 -7.27 -10.48
N LEU A 88 17.70 -6.38 -9.50
CA LEU A 88 19.00 -5.83 -9.15
C LEU A 88 19.98 -6.92 -8.72
N ILE A 89 19.56 -7.82 -7.82
CA ILE A 89 20.38 -8.97 -7.39
C ILE A 89 20.80 -9.85 -8.57
N LYS A 90 19.88 -10.13 -9.51
CA LYS A 90 20.14 -11.05 -10.62
C LYS A 90 21.04 -10.45 -11.70
N ASN A 91 20.92 -9.15 -11.95
CA ASN A 91 21.52 -8.50 -13.13
C ASN A 91 22.74 -7.63 -12.81
N ARG A 92 22.88 -7.07 -11.60
CA ARG A 92 23.97 -6.11 -11.34
C ARG A 92 25.38 -6.68 -11.48
N LEU A 93 25.57 -7.96 -11.14
CA LEU A 93 26.86 -8.61 -11.30
C LEU A 93 27.15 -9.02 -12.76
N LYS A 94 26.13 -9.05 -13.63
CA LYS A 94 26.21 -9.57 -15.00
C LYS A 94 26.18 -8.49 -16.08
N THR A 95 25.70 -7.28 -15.78
CA THR A 95 25.49 -6.23 -16.78
C THR A 95 25.62 -4.85 -16.14
N ASP A 96 26.40 -3.96 -16.78
CA ASP A 96 26.63 -2.58 -16.34
C ASP A 96 25.75 -1.54 -17.06
N LYS A 97 24.66 -2.00 -17.68
CA LYS A 97 23.64 -1.10 -18.23
C LYS A 97 22.96 -0.39 -17.06
N ARG A 98 23.40 0.84 -16.77
CA ARG A 98 22.73 1.78 -15.88
C ARG A 98 21.29 1.94 -16.32
N LEU A 99 20.38 1.31 -15.60
CA LEU A 99 18.95 1.54 -15.71
C LEU A 99 18.36 1.52 -14.32
N PHE A 100 18.73 2.54 -13.53
CA PHE A 100 17.76 3.20 -12.66
C PHE A 100 16.73 3.91 -13.58
N GLU A 101 16.12 3.16 -14.51
CA GLU A 101 14.92 3.62 -15.18
C GLU A 101 13.87 3.57 -14.10
N VAL A 102 13.72 4.72 -13.44
CA VAL A 102 12.53 5.11 -12.71
C VAL A 102 11.38 4.92 -13.70
N PHE A 103 10.79 3.73 -13.67
CA PHE A 103 9.80 3.17 -14.60
C PHE A 103 9.02 4.23 -15.41
N PRO A 104 8.97 4.13 -16.75
CA PRO A 104 7.76 4.40 -17.48
C PRO A 104 7.08 3.04 -17.75
N ALA A 105 6.60 2.38 -16.69
CA ALA A 105 5.67 1.28 -16.85
C ALA A 105 4.37 1.88 -17.39
N HIS A 106 4.02 1.54 -18.63
CA HIS A 106 2.69 1.67 -19.24
C HIS A 106 1.59 1.84 -18.18
N GLN A 107 0.99 3.03 -18.10
CA GLN A 107 0.04 3.45 -17.05
C GLN A 107 -1.11 2.47 -16.82
N THR A 108 -1.48 1.74 -17.87
CA THR A 108 -2.51 0.71 -17.88
C THR A 108 -2.12 -0.53 -17.05
N CYS A 109 -0.83 -0.88 -16.97
CA CYS A 109 -0.34 -1.98 -16.13
C CYS A 109 -0.33 -1.59 -14.64
N GLN A 110 -0.03 -0.32 -14.32
CA GLN A 110 -0.09 0.18 -12.93
C GLN A 110 -1.52 0.15 -12.39
N LEU A 111 -2.51 0.58 -13.18
CA LEU A 111 -3.92 0.50 -12.79
C LEU A 111 -4.40 -0.94 -12.58
N ILE A 112 -3.99 -1.87 -13.44
CA ILE A 112 -4.31 -3.30 -13.29
C ILE A 112 -3.62 -3.89 -12.06
N GLN A 113 -2.36 -3.53 -11.79
CA GLN A 113 -1.66 -3.93 -10.58
C GLN A 113 -2.29 -3.35 -9.32
N LEU A 114 -2.73 -2.09 -9.36
CA LEU A 114 -3.47 -1.42 -8.28
C LEU A 114 -4.84 -2.08 -8.08
N LEU A 115 -5.57 -2.41 -9.14
CA LEU A 115 -6.82 -3.17 -9.10
C LEU A 115 -6.63 -4.59 -8.56
N SER A 116 -5.55 -5.28 -8.96
CA SER A 116 -5.21 -6.60 -8.41
C SER A 116 -4.80 -6.52 -6.94
N ALA A 117 -4.14 -5.44 -6.54
CA ALA A 117 -3.79 -5.15 -5.15
C ALA A 117 -5.04 -4.84 -4.34
N MET A 118 -6.01 -4.11 -4.90
CA MET A 118 -7.33 -3.85 -4.31
C MET A 118 -8.14 -5.14 -4.09
N ARG A 119 -7.91 -6.19 -4.89
CA ARG A 119 -8.51 -7.52 -4.71
C ARG A 119 -7.69 -8.44 -3.78
N SER A 120 -6.59 -7.96 -3.20
CA SER A 120 -5.76 -8.78 -2.32
C SER A 120 -6.50 -9.09 -1.00
N PRO A 121 -6.40 -10.33 -0.47
CA PRO A 121 -7.07 -10.72 0.78
C PRO A 121 -6.67 -9.87 1.99
N SER A 122 -5.56 -9.13 1.92
CA SER A 122 -5.13 -8.18 2.96
C SER A 122 -6.07 -6.97 3.13
N LEU A 123 -6.95 -6.72 2.16
CA LEU A 123 -7.94 -5.64 2.17
C LEU A 123 -9.35 -6.13 2.52
N PHE A 124 -9.51 -7.42 2.77
CA PHE A 124 -10.76 -8.02 3.25
C PHE A 124 -11.38 -7.29 4.46
N PRO A 125 -10.61 -6.75 5.43
CA PRO A 125 -11.18 -5.98 6.54
C PRO A 125 -11.98 -4.75 6.05
N TYR A 126 -11.51 -4.04 5.01
CA TYR A 126 -12.20 -2.87 4.47
C TYR A 126 -13.51 -3.25 3.77
N TRP A 127 -13.53 -4.36 3.04
CA TRP A 127 -14.74 -4.88 2.38
C TRP A 127 -15.77 -5.36 3.39
N ALA A 128 -15.34 -6.11 4.41
CA ALA A 128 -16.20 -6.56 5.49
C ALA A 128 -16.80 -5.37 6.25
N LEU A 129 -15.99 -4.36 6.56
CA LEU A 129 -16.45 -3.12 7.20
C LEU A 129 -17.43 -2.33 6.33
N GLY A 130 -17.16 -2.22 5.03
CA GLY A 130 -18.06 -1.57 4.07
C GLY A 130 -19.42 -2.26 4.02
N LEU A 131 -19.44 -3.60 3.92
CA LEU A 131 -20.68 -4.38 3.94
C LEU A 131 -21.42 -4.26 5.27
N CYS A 132 -20.72 -4.30 6.40
CA CYS A 132 -21.31 -4.04 7.72
C CYS A 132 -21.95 -2.65 7.78
N LEU A 133 -21.27 -1.60 7.32
CA LEU A 133 -21.80 -0.23 7.30
C LEU A 133 -22.97 -0.03 6.33
N VAL A 134 -23.06 -0.82 5.27
CA VAL A 134 -24.21 -0.83 4.35
C VAL A 134 -25.40 -1.53 4.98
N GLY A 135 -25.21 -2.73 5.56
CA GLY A 135 -26.26 -3.45 6.27
C GLY A 135 -26.79 -2.67 7.48
N TYR A 136 -25.91 -2.05 8.25
CA TYR A 136 -26.27 -1.17 9.37
C TYR A 136 -26.98 0.13 8.94
N GLY A 137 -26.87 0.54 7.68
CA GLY A 137 -27.59 1.69 7.13
C GLY A 137 -28.98 1.36 6.58
N PHE A 138 -29.26 0.08 6.30
CA PHE A 138 -30.58 -0.40 5.86
C PHE A 138 -31.45 -0.92 7.01
N CYS A 139 -30.84 -1.23 8.17
CA CYS A 139 -31.52 -1.78 9.35
C CYS A 139 -31.93 -0.72 10.40
N CYS A 140 -31.56 0.55 10.19
CA CYS A 140 -32.02 1.71 10.95
C CYS A 140 -32.88 2.59 10.06
#